data_AF-A0A669QUE2-F1
#
_entry.id   AF-A0A669QUE2-F1
#
_cell.length_a   1.000
_cell.length_b   1.000
_cell.length_c   1.000
_cell.angle_alpha   90.00
_cell.angle_beta   90.00
_cell.angle_gamma   90.00
#
_symmetry.space_group_name_H-M   'P 1'
#
loop_
_entity.id
_entity.type
_entity.pdbx_description
1 polymer ?
#
loop_
_entity_poly.entity_id
_entity_poly.type
_entity_poly.pdbx_seq_one_letter_code
_entity_poly.pdbx_strand_id
1 'polypeptide(L)'
;MAPNNTLMIHMDEKLLPKEKNKLRKPVVEKMRRDRINSSIEQLKVLLEKEFQRHQPNSKLEKADVLEVAVSYLKQQTQAATAHWQDFNSGYLRCLKEAMHFLSYYEPRKETQAQLLKHFCKAQTGADITRSPATRSAPRSPCVFARKQPAQKTAAAAHMIWRPW
;
A
#
# COMPACT_ATOMS: atom_id res chain seq x y z
N MET A 1 -14.64 11.97 -47.16
CA MET A 1 -13.26 12.51 -47.15
C MET A 1 -12.81 12.61 -45.70
N ALA A 2 -11.83 11.81 -45.27
CA ALA A 2 -11.29 11.87 -43.92
C ALA A 2 -10.21 12.97 -43.85
N PRO A 3 -10.19 13.85 -42.84
CA PRO A 3 -9.17 14.87 -42.75
C PRO A 3 -7.83 14.26 -42.34
N ASN A 4 -6.80 14.83 -42.94
CA ASN A 4 -5.44 14.36 -43.04
C ASN A 4 -4.69 14.52 -41.69
N ASN A 5 -4.43 13.40 -40.99
CA ASN A 5 -3.66 13.37 -39.74
C ASN A 5 -2.15 13.65 -39.93
N THR A 6 -1.71 13.84 -41.18
CA THR A 6 -0.31 14.01 -41.59
C THR A 6 0.32 15.33 -41.11
N LEU A 7 -0.49 16.36 -40.83
CA LEU A 7 0.01 17.68 -40.42
C LEU A 7 0.57 17.70 -38.99
N MET A 8 0.06 16.85 -38.10
CA MET A 8 0.53 16.75 -36.72
C MET A 8 1.87 16.01 -36.61
N ILE A 9 2.10 15.02 -37.49
CA ILE A 9 3.34 14.24 -37.55
C ILE A 9 4.51 15.11 -38.06
N HIS A 10 4.26 16.00 -39.03
CA HIS A 10 5.30 16.85 -39.65
C HIS A 10 5.81 18.00 -38.77
N MET A 11 5.05 18.43 -37.77
CA MET A 11 5.49 19.48 -36.83
C MET A 11 6.48 18.94 -35.78
N ASP A 12 6.41 17.65 -35.46
CA ASP A 12 7.30 17.01 -34.48
C ASP A 12 8.72 16.77 -35.02
N GLU A 13 8.91 16.65 -36.34
CA GLU A 13 10.23 16.37 -36.92
C GLU A 13 11.16 17.60 -36.90
N LYS A 14 10.61 18.82 -36.96
CA LYS A 14 11.38 20.08 -37.03
C LYS A 14 11.77 20.72 -35.70
N LEU A 15 11.30 20.21 -34.55
CA LEU A 15 11.65 20.81 -33.26
C LEU A 15 13.02 20.34 -32.75
N LEU A 16 13.87 21.30 -32.38
CA LEU A 16 15.20 21.06 -31.83
C LEU A 16 15.05 20.22 -30.54
N PRO A 17 15.94 19.26 -30.22
CA PRO A 17 15.85 18.43 -29.00
C PRO A 17 15.59 19.20 -27.69
N LYS A 18 16.03 20.46 -27.59
CA LYS A 18 15.74 21.36 -26.46
C LYS A 18 14.27 21.79 -26.39
N GLU A 19 13.60 22.01 -27.52
CA GLU A 19 12.18 22.39 -27.60
C GLU A 19 11.27 21.18 -27.37
N LYS A 20 11.64 20.01 -27.89
CA LYS A 20 10.99 18.73 -27.56
C LYS A 20 11.02 18.44 -26.06
N ASN A 21 12.12 18.77 -25.37
CA ASN A 21 12.22 18.63 -23.92
C ASN A 21 11.34 19.67 -23.17
N LYS A 22 11.22 20.90 -23.69
CA LYS A 22 10.32 21.94 -23.15
C LYS A 22 8.85 21.56 -23.27
N LEU A 23 8.45 20.78 -24.29
CA LEU A 23 7.08 20.29 -24.49
C LEU A 23 6.80 18.94 -23.81
N ARG A 24 7.80 18.07 -23.63
CA ARG A 24 7.64 16.80 -22.91
C ARG A 24 7.38 16.98 -21.42
N LYS A 25 8.06 17.96 -20.79
CA LYS A 25 7.85 18.29 -19.37
C LYS A 25 6.39 18.64 -19.01
N PRO A 26 5.68 19.53 -19.73
CA PRO A 26 4.28 19.82 -19.43
C PRO A 26 3.34 18.64 -19.70
N VAL A 27 3.63 17.78 -20.66
CA VAL A 27 2.83 16.56 -20.91
C VAL A 27 2.96 15.56 -19.75
N VAL A 28 4.19 15.30 -19.27
CA VAL A 28 4.42 14.41 -18.13
C VAL A 28 3.80 14.96 -16.85
N GLU A 29 3.89 16.28 -16.62
CA GLU A 29 3.25 16.95 -15.50
C GLU A 29 1.73 16.80 -15.55
N LYS A 30 1.13 16.99 -16.74
CA LYS A 30 -0.31 16.79 -16.95
C LYS A 30 -0.72 15.36 -16.62
N MET A 31 0.00 14.35 -17.14
CA MET A 31 -0.26 12.95 -16.82
C MET A 31 -0.15 12.66 -15.31
N ARG A 32 0.82 13.27 -14.62
CA ARG A 32 0.94 13.12 -13.15
C ARG A 32 -0.29 13.70 -12.45
N ARG A 33 -0.72 14.91 -12.84
CA ARG A 33 -1.89 15.58 -12.26
C ARG A 33 -3.17 14.80 -12.52
N ASP A 34 -3.35 14.29 -13.74
CA ASP A 34 -4.50 13.48 -14.11
C ASP A 34 -4.55 12.18 -13.30
N ARG A 35 -3.41 11.52 -13.11
CA ARG A 35 -3.30 10.33 -12.23
C ARG A 35 -3.70 10.66 -10.79
N ILE A 36 -3.19 11.77 -10.23
CA ILE A 36 -3.53 12.19 -8.86
C ILE A 36 -5.02 12.47 -8.74
N ASN A 37 -5.60 13.22 -9.67
CA ASN A 37 -7.04 13.53 -9.65
C ASN A 37 -7.90 12.28 -9.78
N SER A 38 -7.52 11.35 -10.66
CA SER A 38 -8.19 10.05 -10.81
C SER A 38 -8.19 9.25 -9.50
N SER A 39 -7.05 9.18 -8.81
CA SER A 39 -6.96 8.50 -7.51
C SER A 39 -7.80 9.19 -6.42
N ILE A 40 -7.87 10.52 -6.41
CA ILE A 40 -8.73 11.26 -5.46
C ILE A 40 -10.21 10.96 -5.72
N GLU A 41 -10.62 10.88 -6.99
CA GLU A 41 -12.00 10.54 -7.34
C GLU A 41 -12.35 9.09 -6.98
N GLN A 42 -11.41 8.16 -7.17
CA GLN A 42 -11.55 6.78 -6.70
C GLN A 42 -11.72 6.71 -5.18
N LEU A 43 -10.98 7.53 -4.42
CA LEU A 43 -11.13 7.59 -2.96
C LEU A 43 -12.53 8.05 -2.54
N LYS A 44 -13.12 9.03 -3.24
CA LYS A 44 -14.51 9.45 -2.98
C LYS A 44 -15.48 8.29 -3.07
N VAL A 45 -15.41 7.55 -4.18
CA VAL A 45 -16.30 6.39 -4.42
C VAL A 45 -16.10 5.30 -3.37
N LEU A 46 -14.84 4.96 -3.04
CA LEU A 46 -14.54 3.90 -2.07
C LEU A 46 -15.00 4.24 -0.64
N LEU A 47 -14.97 5.52 -0.28
CA LEU A 47 -15.28 6.00 1.07
C LEU A 47 -16.61 6.76 1.14
N GLU A 48 -17.48 6.62 0.14
CA GLU A 48 -18.76 7.34 0.02
C GLU A 48 -19.59 7.28 1.32
N LYS A 49 -19.69 6.10 1.93
CA LYS A 49 -20.40 5.90 3.20
C LYS A 49 -19.77 6.67 4.35
N GLU A 50 -18.44 6.73 4.41
CA GLU A 50 -17.73 7.47 5.44
C GLU A 50 -17.91 8.98 5.25
N PHE A 51 -17.94 9.47 4.02
CA PHE A 51 -18.28 10.87 3.73
C PHE A 51 -19.70 11.21 4.14
N GLN A 52 -20.68 10.36 3.86
CA GLN A 52 -22.06 10.57 4.30
C GLN A 52 -22.19 10.64 5.83
N ARG A 53 -21.37 9.89 6.57
CA ARG A 53 -21.37 9.94 8.04
C ARG A 53 -20.74 11.21 8.61
N HIS A 54 -19.69 11.72 7.98
CA HIS A 54 -18.97 12.90 8.46
C HIS A 54 -19.57 14.22 7.96
N GLN A 55 -19.99 14.29 6.69
CA GLN A 55 -20.50 15.49 6.02
C GLN A 55 -21.56 15.14 4.95
N PRO A 56 -22.82 14.84 5.33
CA PRO A 56 -23.84 14.33 4.41
C PRO A 56 -24.27 15.29 3.28
N ASN A 57 -24.00 16.60 3.37
CA ASN A 57 -24.49 17.61 2.42
C ASN A 57 -23.43 18.64 2.01
N SER A 58 -22.15 18.36 2.22
CA SER A 58 -21.06 19.30 1.90
C SER A 58 -20.39 18.95 0.58
N LYS A 59 -19.94 19.97 -0.14
CA LYS A 59 -19.09 19.79 -1.32
C LYS A 59 -17.71 19.35 -0.85
N LEU A 60 -17.38 18.07 -1.09
CA LEU A 60 -16.09 17.50 -0.69
C LEU A 60 -14.92 18.20 -1.42
N GLU A 61 -14.14 18.99 -0.68
CA GLU A 61 -12.89 19.53 -1.17
C GLU A 61 -11.81 18.44 -1.18
N LYS A 62 -10.73 18.66 -1.95
CA LYS A 62 -9.63 17.67 -2.01
C LYS A 62 -8.98 17.44 -0.64
N ALA A 63 -8.96 18.45 0.22
CA ALA A 63 -8.45 18.33 1.58
C ALA A 63 -9.35 17.41 2.42
N ASP A 64 -10.67 17.62 2.40
CA ASP A 64 -11.64 16.78 3.12
C ASP A 64 -11.54 15.30 2.70
N VAL A 65 -11.43 15.05 1.39
CA VAL A 65 -11.28 13.68 0.86
C VAL A 65 -10.05 12.99 1.46
N LEU A 66 -8.94 13.70 1.54
CA LEU A 66 -7.70 13.14 2.09
C LEU A 66 -7.77 12.99 3.61
N GLU A 67 -8.40 13.92 4.32
CA GLU A 67 -8.55 13.87 5.77
C GLU A 67 -9.41 12.66 6.20
N VAL A 68 -10.59 12.49 5.60
CA VAL A 68 -11.46 11.34 5.88
C VAL A 68 -10.76 10.03 5.53
N ALA A 69 -10.04 9.98 4.41
CA ALA A 69 -9.28 8.78 4.03
C ALA A 69 -8.21 8.42 5.06
N VAL A 70 -7.47 9.41 5.58
CA VAL A 70 -6.46 9.17 6.62
C VAL A 70 -7.12 8.73 7.93
N SER A 71 -8.22 9.37 8.33
CA SER A 71 -8.99 9.00 9.52
C SER A 71 -9.48 7.56 9.44
N TYR A 72 -10.10 7.19 8.31
CA TYR A 72 -10.58 5.83 8.04
C TYR A 72 -9.46 4.79 8.14
N LEU A 73 -8.30 5.03 7.51
CA LEU A 73 -7.18 4.10 7.55
C LEU A 73 -6.60 3.92 8.97
N LYS A 74 -6.56 5.00 9.77
CA LYS A 74 -6.16 4.92 11.17
C LYS A 74 -7.12 4.06 11.97
N GLN A 75 -8.42 4.28 11.81
CA GLN A 75 -9.46 3.49 12.48
C GLN A 75 -9.39 2.02 12.08
N GLN A 76 -9.24 1.71 10.78
CA GLN A 76 -9.13 0.33 10.30
C GLN A 76 -7.88 -0.37 10.85
N THR A 77 -6.76 0.34 10.94
CA THR A 77 -5.51 -0.20 11.50
C THR A 77 -5.67 -0.50 12.99
N GLN A 78 -6.31 0.42 13.74
CA GLN A 78 -6.56 0.24 15.16
C GLN A 78 -7.55 -0.90 15.44
N ALA A 79 -8.64 -0.99 14.67
CA ALA A 79 -9.62 -2.06 14.77
C ALA A 79 -8.99 -3.43 14.48
N ALA A 80 -8.13 -3.51 13.45
CA ALA A 80 -7.38 -4.73 13.17
C ALA A 80 -6.48 -5.11 14.36
N THR A 81 -5.74 -4.17 14.95
CA THR A 81 -4.92 -4.46 16.13
C THR A 81 -5.72 -4.90 17.34
N ALA A 82 -6.87 -4.27 17.60
CA ALA A 82 -7.77 -4.64 18.70
C ALA A 82 -8.30 -6.07 18.50
N HIS A 83 -8.79 -6.39 17.30
CA HIS A 83 -9.25 -7.73 16.96
C HIS A 83 -8.15 -8.80 17.15
N TRP A 84 -6.90 -8.50 16.78
CA TRP A 84 -5.77 -9.39 17.03
C TRP A 84 -5.47 -9.59 18.53
N GLN A 85 -5.61 -8.54 19.34
CA GLN A 85 -5.45 -8.64 20.79
C GLN A 85 -6.57 -9.47 21.43
N ASP A 86 -7.82 -9.27 21.00
CA ASP A 86 -8.97 -10.04 21.48
C ASP A 86 -8.82 -11.53 21.14
N PHE A 87 -8.41 -11.85 19.90
CA PHE A 87 -8.10 -13.21 19.49
C PHE A 87 -6.98 -13.83 20.34
N ASN A 88 -5.84 -13.14 20.49
CA ASN A 88 -4.71 -13.64 21.28
C ASN A 88 -5.09 -13.87 22.75
N SER A 89 -5.90 -12.98 23.32
CA SER A 89 -6.42 -13.09 24.69
C SER A 89 -7.32 -14.33 24.85
N GLY A 90 -8.28 -14.51 23.94
CA GLY A 90 -9.17 -15.69 23.93
C GLY A 90 -8.41 -17.00 23.72
N TYR A 91 -7.44 -16.98 22.81
CA TYR A 91 -6.56 -18.10 22.52
C TYR A 91 -5.70 -18.49 23.73
N LEU A 92 -5.08 -17.52 24.41
CA LEU A 92 -4.27 -17.76 25.61
C LEU A 92 -5.13 -18.29 26.76
N ARG A 93 -6.36 -17.81 26.91
CA ARG A 93 -7.33 -18.33 27.89
C ARG A 93 -7.66 -19.80 27.62
N CYS A 94 -7.96 -20.15 26.36
CA CYS A 94 -8.21 -21.53 25.95
C CYS A 94 -7.00 -22.43 26.24
N LEU A 95 -5.79 -21.98 25.90
CA LEU A 95 -4.56 -22.70 26.20
C LEU A 95 -4.38 -22.93 27.69
N LYS A 96 -4.60 -21.90 28.52
CA LYS A 96 -4.49 -22.01 29.97
C LYS A 96 -5.47 -23.03 30.53
N GLU A 97 -6.71 -23.03 30.05
CA GLU A 97 -7.75 -23.97 30.50
C GLU A 97 -7.44 -25.41 30.07
N ALA A 98 -7.03 -25.60 28.82
CA ALA A 98 -6.60 -26.91 28.31
C ALA A 98 -5.41 -27.45 29.12
N MET A 99 -4.47 -26.59 29.47
CA MET A 99 -3.34 -26.94 30.31
C MET A 99 -3.75 -27.31 31.74
N HIS A 100 -4.67 -26.55 32.32
CA HIS A 100 -5.21 -26.83 33.65
C HIS A 100 -5.94 -28.18 33.68
N PHE A 101 -6.81 -28.45 32.70
CA PHE A 101 -7.50 -29.73 32.56
C PHE A 101 -6.54 -30.90 32.46
N LEU A 102 -5.52 -30.80 31.60
CA LEU A 102 -4.50 -31.86 31.48
C LEU A 102 -3.74 -32.06 32.79
N SER A 103 -3.38 -31.00 33.50
CA SER A 103 -2.67 -31.12 34.79
C SER A 103 -3.49 -31.82 35.88
N TYR A 104 -4.82 -31.70 35.83
CA TYR A 104 -5.73 -32.28 36.82
C TYR A 104 -6.07 -33.74 36.50
N TYR A 105 -6.23 -34.10 35.22
CA TYR A 105 -6.71 -35.42 34.80
C TYR A 105 -5.62 -36.37 34.26
N GLU A 106 -4.45 -35.89 33.84
CA GLU A 106 -3.41 -36.79 33.30
C GLU A 106 -1.96 -36.33 33.52
N PRO A 107 -1.06 -37.21 34.01
CA PRO A 107 0.37 -36.95 34.00
C PRO A 107 1.07 -37.40 32.69
N ARG A 108 0.35 -37.58 31.55
CA ARG A 108 1.02 -37.91 30.27
C ARG A 108 1.66 -36.66 29.67
N LYS A 109 2.94 -36.49 29.99
CA LYS A 109 3.82 -35.43 29.47
C LYS A 109 3.83 -35.34 27.94
N GLU A 110 3.60 -36.47 27.25
CA GLU A 110 3.55 -36.57 25.79
C GLU A 110 2.40 -35.73 25.19
N THR A 111 1.18 -35.88 25.69
CA THR A 111 -0.02 -35.16 25.20
C THR A 111 0.13 -33.67 25.43
N GLN A 112 0.64 -33.28 26.60
CA GLN A 112 0.96 -31.89 26.94
C GLN A 112 2.01 -31.29 25.98
N ALA A 113 3.09 -32.02 25.69
CA ALA A 113 4.15 -31.58 24.79
C ALA A 113 3.65 -31.42 23.35
N GLN A 114 2.83 -32.37 22.86
CA GLN A 114 2.21 -32.30 21.53
C GLN A 114 1.26 -31.12 21.41
N LEU A 115 0.45 -30.88 22.45
CA LEU A 115 -0.46 -29.75 22.51
C LEU A 115 0.31 -28.42 22.47
N LEU A 116 1.31 -28.25 23.36
CA LEU A 116 2.12 -27.03 23.38
C LEU A 116 2.82 -26.77 22.04
N LYS A 117 3.34 -27.82 21.39
CA LYS A 117 3.92 -27.74 20.04
C LYS A 117 2.91 -27.23 19.01
N HIS A 118 1.67 -27.71 19.05
CA HIS A 118 0.60 -27.21 18.19
C HIS A 118 0.29 -25.74 18.46
N PHE A 119 0.17 -25.36 19.74
CA PHE A 119 -0.16 -23.99 20.13
C PHE A 119 0.95 -22.98 19.79
N CYS A 120 2.22 -23.37 19.89
CA CYS A 120 3.35 -22.55 19.47
C CYS A 120 3.42 -22.40 17.94
N LYS A 121 3.11 -23.48 17.19
CA LYS A 121 3.09 -23.45 15.71
C LYS A 121 1.98 -22.55 15.17
N ALA A 122 0.82 -22.53 15.80
CA ALA A 122 -0.29 -21.67 15.40
C ALA A 122 -0.01 -20.17 15.64
N GLN A 123 0.77 -19.81 16.67
CA GLN A 123 1.22 -18.42 16.88
C GLN A 123 2.22 -17.95 15.82
N THR A 124 3.15 -18.81 15.39
CA THR A 124 4.15 -18.46 14.37
C THR A 124 3.58 -18.37 12.95
N GLY A 125 2.42 -18.98 12.68
CA GLY A 125 1.73 -18.87 11.40
C GLY A 125 1.02 -17.52 11.18
N ALA A 126 0.66 -16.81 12.25
CA ALA A 126 -0.04 -15.53 12.18
C ALA A 126 0.90 -14.36 11.82
N ASP A 127 2.19 -14.45 12.15
CA ASP A 127 3.18 -13.40 11.85
C ASP A 127 3.58 -13.33 10.36
N ILE A 128 3.42 -14.42 9.60
CA ILE A 128 3.85 -14.48 8.18
C ILE A 128 2.96 -13.63 7.27
N THR A 129 1.72 -13.32 7.65
CA THR A 129 0.84 -12.46 6.85
C THR A 129 1.05 -10.96 7.13
N ARG A 130 1.88 -10.59 8.11
CA ARG A 130 1.94 -9.21 8.59
C ARG A 130 3.35 -8.65 8.78
N SER A 131 4.21 -8.88 7.79
CA SER A 131 5.34 -7.99 7.57
C SER A 131 4.89 -6.83 6.69
N PRO A 132 4.90 -5.56 7.14
CA PRO A 132 4.83 -4.40 6.25
C PRO A 132 6.21 -4.22 5.59
N ALA A 133 6.72 -5.29 4.96
CA ALA A 133 7.91 -5.22 4.16
C ALA A 133 7.52 -4.54 2.85
N THR A 134 7.82 -3.25 2.76
CA THR A 134 8.16 -2.54 1.53
C THR A 134 7.35 -2.97 0.32
N ARG A 135 6.24 -2.26 0.06
CA ARG A 135 5.58 -2.21 -1.25
C ARG A 135 6.67 -2.10 -2.33
N SER A 136 6.96 -3.21 -2.99
CA SER A 136 7.78 -3.24 -4.18
C SER A 136 7.07 -2.36 -5.21
N ALA A 137 7.75 -1.29 -5.60
CA ALA A 137 7.25 -0.39 -6.63
C ALA A 137 6.88 -1.20 -7.89
N PRO A 138 5.79 -0.85 -8.60
CA PRO A 138 5.43 -1.54 -9.82
C PRO A 138 6.58 -1.38 -10.82
N ARG A 139 7.20 -2.50 -11.19
CA ARG A 139 8.18 -2.57 -12.27
C ARG A 139 7.48 -2.15 -13.56
N SER A 140 7.74 -0.92 -14.01
CA SER A 140 7.40 -0.51 -15.37
C SER A 140 8.46 -1.06 -16.34
N PRO A 141 8.06 -1.64 -17.48
CA PRO A 141 9.01 -2.15 -18.46
C PRO A 141 9.54 -1.00 -19.31
N CYS A 142 10.82 -0.69 -19.19
CA CYS A 142 11.52 0.13 -20.18
C CYS A 142 12.81 -0.57 -20.58
N VAL A 143 12.71 -1.25 -21.72
CA VAL A 143 13.81 -1.77 -22.51
C VAL A 143 14.56 -0.56 -23.04
N PHE A 144 15.82 -0.33 -22.66
CA PHE A 144 16.87 0.25 -23.51
C PHE A 144 18.23 0.03 -22.86
N ALA A 145 19.02 -0.82 -23.51
CA ALA A 145 20.39 -1.11 -23.14
C ALA A 145 21.28 0.14 -23.30
N ARG A 146 22.00 0.51 -22.24
CA ARG A 146 23.17 1.39 -22.37
C ARG A 146 24.22 1.01 -21.32
N LYS A 147 25.42 0.74 -21.82
CA LYS A 147 26.61 0.23 -21.10
C LYS A 147 27.02 1.16 -19.94
N GLN A 148 27.30 0.58 -18.77
CA GLN A 148 27.98 1.26 -17.65
C GLN A 148 29.50 1.14 -17.78
N PRO A 149 30.24 1.99 -17.03
CA PRO A 149 31.19 1.37 -16.12
C PRO A 149 31.20 1.94 -14.69
N ALA A 150 31.55 1.03 -13.78
CA ALA A 150 32.23 1.15 -12.49
C ALA A 150 31.52 1.76 -11.26
N GLN A 151 31.58 0.97 -10.19
CA GLN A 151 30.94 1.06 -8.87
C GLN A 151 31.60 2.07 -7.92
N LYS A 152 30.85 2.56 -6.91
CA LYS A 152 31.27 2.60 -5.49
C LYS A 152 30.15 3.01 -4.51
N THR A 153 29.93 2.09 -3.56
CA THR A 153 29.54 2.25 -2.13
C THR A 153 28.23 2.90 -1.68
N ALA A 154 27.66 2.24 -0.67
CA ALA A 154 26.34 2.40 -0.07
C ALA A 154 26.23 3.57 0.93
N ALA A 155 25.01 4.13 1.03
CA ALA A 155 24.37 4.54 2.28
C ALA A 155 22.91 4.91 1.97
N ALA A 156 22.01 4.62 2.91
CA ALA A 156 20.58 4.89 2.82
C ALA A 156 20.31 6.38 2.51
N ALA A 157 20.08 6.69 1.24
CA ALA A 157 19.62 8.01 0.85
C ALA A 157 18.14 8.11 1.23
N HIS A 158 17.86 8.87 2.29
CA HIS A 158 16.53 9.44 2.52
C HIS A 158 16.01 9.91 1.16
N MET A 159 14.86 9.39 0.75
CA MET A 159 14.21 9.80 -0.50
C MET A 159 13.77 11.25 -0.33
N ILE A 160 14.71 12.17 -0.54
CA ILE A 160 14.47 13.60 -0.63
C ILE A 160 13.41 13.73 -1.71
N TRP A 161 12.20 14.08 -1.26
CA TRP A 161 11.16 14.51 -2.17
C TRP A 161 11.72 15.71 -2.91
N ARG A 162 12.02 15.53 -4.20
CA ARG A 162 12.45 16.62 -5.06
C ARG A 162 11.19 17.23 -5.65
N PRO A 163 10.87 18.50 -5.35
CA PRO A 163 9.90 19.24 -6.14
C PRO A 163 10.44 19.31 -7.57
N TRP A 164 9.60 18.99 -8.55
CA TRP A 164 9.90 19.13 -9.97
C TRP A 164 10.02 20.61 -10.35
#